data_AF-A0A818JE04-F1
#
_entry.id   AF-A0A818JE04-F1
#
_cell.length_a   1.000
_cell.length_b   1.000
_cell.length_c   1.000
_cell.angle_alpha   90.00
_cell.angle_beta   90.00
_cell.angle_gamma   90.00
#
_symmetry.space_group_name_H-M   'P 1'
#
loop_
_entity.id
_entity.type
_entity.pdbx_description
1 polymer ?
#
loop_
_entity_poly.entity_id
_entity_poly.type
_entity_poly.pdbx_seq_one_letter_code
_entity_poly.pdbx_strand_id
1 'polypeptide(L)' 'CELEYFRCPTNGFYADAYGCAQGKYFECVENTIIISRSCPRGLRFNFFLGRCDYATNVACPAI' A
#
# COMPACT_ATOMS: atom_id res chain seq x y z
N CYS A 1 -10.87 -10.37 8.24
CA CYS A 1 -11.14 -9.87 6.89
C CYS A 1 -12.44 -9.09 6.88
N GLU A 2 -12.44 -7.85 7.35
CA GLU A 2 -13.46 -6.85 7.02
C GLU A 2 -12.69 -5.53 6.86
N LEU A 3 -12.50 -5.12 5.61
CA LEU A 3 -11.80 -3.89 5.21
C LEU A 3 -12.77 -2.71 5.28
N GLU A 4 -13.33 -2.42 6.46
CA GLU A 4 -14.37 -1.40 6.58
C GLU A 4 -13.86 -0.01 7.00
N TYR A 5 -12.55 0.25 7.02
CA TYR A 5 -12.08 1.60 7.37
C TYR A 5 -10.67 1.99 6.89
N PHE A 6 -10.22 1.57 5.70
CA PHE A 6 -9.05 2.27 5.11
C PHE A 6 -9.51 3.63 4.58
N ARG A 7 -9.46 4.64 5.45
CA ARG A 7 -9.84 6.00 5.14
C ARG A 7 -8.60 6.76 4.70
N CYS A 8 -8.57 7.16 3.44
CA CYS A 8 -7.49 7.95 2.86
C CYS A 8 -7.27 9.23 3.70
N PRO A 9 -6.09 9.39 4.34
CA PRO A 9 -5.86 10.55 5.19
C PRO A 9 -5.52 11.80 4.37
N THR A 10 -4.72 11.67 3.31
CA THR A 10 -4.40 12.74 2.36
C THR A 10 -4.27 12.17 0.95
N ASN A 11 -4.11 13.04 -0.04
CA ASN A 11 -3.69 12.61 -1.37
C ASN A 11 -2.31 11.93 -1.28
N GLY A 12 -2.18 10.76 -1.88
CA GLY A 12 -0.94 9.98 -1.84
C GLY A 12 -1.14 8.49 -2.00
N PHE A 13 -0.06 7.73 -1.89
CA PHE A 13 -0.09 6.28 -2.01
C PHE A 13 0.05 5.61 -0.65
N TYR A 14 -0.85 4.67 -0.37
CA TYR A 14 -0.92 3.99 0.90
C TYR A 14 -0.96 2.49 0.72
N ALA A 15 -0.19 1.76 1.52
CA ALA A 15 -0.32 0.32 1.61
C ALA A 15 -1.50 -0.03 2.53
N ASP A 16 -2.24 -1.08 2.19
CA ASP A 16 -3.17 -1.68 3.13
C ASP A 16 -2.39 -2.28 4.33
N ALA A 17 -2.99 -2.31 5.51
CA ALA A 17 -2.38 -2.91 6.71
C ALA A 17 -1.91 -4.36 6.47
N TYR A 18 -2.64 -5.13 5.65
CA TYR A 18 -2.23 -6.46 5.19
C TYR A 18 -1.55 -6.45 3.81
N GLY A 19 -1.77 -5.40 3.04
CA GLY A 19 -1.25 -5.21 1.68
C GLY A 19 0.22 -4.88 1.62
N CYS A 20 0.83 -4.35 2.69
CA CYS A 20 2.26 -4.11 2.72
C CYS A 20 3.06 -5.42 2.49
N ALA A 21 2.64 -6.52 3.11
CA ALA A 21 3.26 -7.84 2.92
C ALA A 21 3.00 -8.44 1.52
N GLN A 22 1.83 -8.15 0.93
CA GLN A 22 1.42 -8.67 -0.37
C GLN A 22 1.72 -7.73 -1.55
N GLY A 23 2.34 -6.58 -1.28
CA GLY A 23 2.64 -5.55 -2.27
C GLY A 23 1.41 -4.78 -2.77
N LYS A 24 0.27 -4.86 -2.10
CA LYS A 24 -0.95 -4.14 -2.49
C LYS A 24 -0.94 -2.72 -1.93
N TYR A 25 -1.21 -1.75 -2.80
CA TYR A 25 -1.27 -0.34 -2.48
C TYR A 25 -2.43 0.36 -3.19
N PHE A 26 -2.82 1.49 -2.63
CA PHE A 26 -3.92 2.30 -3.08
C PHE A 26 -3.44 3.72 -3.33
N GLU A 27 -3.98 4.35 -4.37
CA GLU A 27 -3.86 5.78 -4.58
C GLU A 27 -5.10 6.46 -4.02
N CYS A 28 -4.85 7.39 -3.11
CA CYS A 28 -5.85 8.23 -2.50
C CYS A 28 -5.85 9.60 -3.18
N VAL A 29 -7.02 10.03 -3.62
CA VAL A 29 -7.28 11.38 -4.14
C VAL A 29 -8.62 11.87 -3.56
N GLU A 30 -8.61 13.07 -3.00
CA GLU A 30 -9.77 13.70 -2.34
C GLU A 30 -10.41 12.80 -1.28
N ASN A 31 -9.58 12.18 -0.43
CA ASN A 31 -9.98 11.26 0.64
C ASN A 31 -10.71 9.99 0.15
N THR A 32 -10.59 9.66 -1.13
CA THR A 32 -11.16 8.46 -1.76
C THR A 32 -10.06 7.64 -2.41
N ILE A 33 -10.19 6.31 -2.32
CA ILE A 33 -9.34 5.38 -3.06
C ILE A 33 -9.77 5.42 -4.52
N ILE A 34 -8.92 5.94 -5.40
CA ILE A 34 -9.21 6.00 -6.84
C ILE A 34 -8.63 4.79 -7.59
N ILE A 35 -7.51 4.26 -7.12
CA ILE A 35 -6.80 3.16 -7.79
C ILE A 35 -6.32 2.16 -6.75
N SER A 36 -6.50 0.86 -7.02
CA SER A 36 -5.85 -0.22 -6.29
C SER A 36 -4.91 -0.98 -7.21
N ARG A 37 -3.63 -1.04 -6.86
CA ARG A 37 -2.61 -1.78 -7.61
C ARG A 37 -1.88 -2.73 -6.68
N SER A 38 -1.32 -3.78 -7.26
CA SER A 38 -0.49 -4.74 -6.55
C SER A 38 0.86 -4.84 -7.22
N CYS A 39 1.89 -4.91 -6.41
CA CYS A 39 3.25 -5.15 -6.86
C CYS A 39 3.42 -6.58 -7.37
N PRO A 40 4.38 -6.81 -8.28
CA PRO A 40 4.77 -8.15 -8.69
C PRO A 40 5.16 -9.01 -7.49
N ARG A 41 5.01 -10.33 -7.65
CA ARG A 41 5.29 -11.30 -6.60
C ARG A 41 6.72 -11.16 -6.08
N GLY A 42 6.88 -10.99 -4.77
CA GLY A 42 8.18 -10.81 -4.11
C GLY A 42 8.62 -9.35 -3.94
N LEU A 43 7.88 -8.39 -4.50
CA LEU A 43 8.08 -6.96 -4.27
C LEU A 43 7.02 -6.42 -3.31
N ARG A 44 7.39 -5.40 -2.54
CA ARG A 44 6.52 -4.68 -1.62
C ARG A 44 6.36 -3.24 -2.05
N PHE A 45 5.24 -2.63 -1.70
CA PHE A 45 5.02 -1.22 -2.01
C PHE A 45 5.87 -0.35 -1.08
N ASN A 46 6.81 0.41 -1.64
CA ASN A 46 7.61 1.38 -0.92
C ASN A 46 6.91 2.74 -0.95
N PHE A 47 6.28 3.11 0.17
CA PHE A 47 5.58 4.40 0.28
C PHE A 47 6.52 5.61 0.21
N PHE A 48 7.79 5.46 0.58
CA PHE A 48 8.78 6.53 0.45
C PHE A 48 9.15 6.80 -1.01
N LEU A 49 9.16 5.76 -1.85
CA LEU A 49 9.49 5.86 -3.27
C LEU A 49 8.26 5.94 -4.19
N GLY A 50 7.06 5.70 -3.66
CA GLY A 50 5.83 5.60 -4.45
C GLY A 50 5.82 4.44 -5.47
N ARG A 51 6.62 3.39 -5.25
CA ARG A 51 6.79 2.28 -6.20
C ARG A 51 7.04 0.96 -5.50
N CYS A 52 6.93 -0.12 -6.27
CA CYS A 52 7.34 -1.44 -5.82
C CYS A 52 8.86 -1.52 -5.66
N ASP A 53 9.28 -2.08 -4.53
CA ASP A 53 10.67 -2.27 -4.15
C ASP A 53 10.83 -3.58 -3.39
N TYR A 54 12.06 -4.02 -3.14
CA TYR A 54 12.33 -5.26 -2.44
C TYR A 54 11.86 -5.20 -0.98
N ALA A 55 11.39 -6.33 -0.47
CA ALA A 55 10.92 -6.43 0.92
C ALA A 55 11.99 -6.06 1.97
N THR A 56 13.27 -6.13 1.62
CA THR A 56 14.40 -5.70 2.45
C THR A 56 14.50 -4.17 2.58
N ASN A 57 14.03 -3.44 1.58
CA ASN A 57 14.07 -1.97 1.54
C ASN A 57 12.77 -1.34 2.08
N VAL A 58 11.74 -2.16 2.30
CA VAL A 58 10.42 -1.71 2.76
C VAL A 58 10.17 -2.26 4.16
N ALA A 59 10.14 -1.37 5.15
CA ALA A 59 9.74 -1.69 6.51
C ALA A 59 8.21 -1.84 6.59
N CYS A 60 7.70 -3.01 6.19
CA CYS A 60 6.32 -3.38 6.47
C CYS A 60 6.23 -4.04 7.85
N PRO A 61 5.20 -3.75 8.65
CA PRO A 61 4.90 -4.56 9.82
C PRO A 61 4.68 -6.01 9.35
N ALA A 62 5.51 -6.92 9.86
CA ALA A 62 5.25 -8.35 9.72
C ALA A 62 4.07 -8.67 10.62
N ILE A 63 2.88 -8.76 10.00
CA ILE A 63 1.68 -9.30 10.63
C ILE A 63 1.76 -10.82 10.64
#